data_AF-A0A3N5QTS8-F1
#
_entry.id   AF-A0A3N5QTS8-F1
#
_cell.length_a   1.000
_cell.length_b   1.000
_cell.length_c   1.000
_cell.angle_alpha   90.00
_cell.angle_beta   90.00
_cell.angle_gamma   90.00
#
_symmetry.space_group_name_H-M   'P 1'
#
loop_
_entity.id
_entity.type
_entity.pdbx_description
1 polymer ?
#
loop_
_entity_poly.entity_id
_entity_poly.type
_entity_poly.pdbx_seq_one_letter_code
_entity_poly.pdbx_strand_id
1 'polypeptide(L)'
;MGKHLRKLFSVDHVKEVFQRYLSREIAVDQALAMLKIRRRQFFKLLKLYREKPESFSLDYTRKAPPRKIDAKAEAKITQELKKETEIIRDKRNPVRFYNYSYVKEILEKKHKVRVSLPTIIRRAKKMGITNRSQLARPMTGRS
;
A
#
# COMPACT_ATOMS: atom_id res chain seq x y z
N MET A 1 -8.85 -2.31 -2.66
CA MET A 1 -9.37 -1.61 -3.85
C MET A 1 -10.05 -0.32 -3.40
N GLY A 2 -9.35 0.81 -3.34
CA GLY A 2 -9.92 2.05 -2.77
C GLY A 2 -9.06 3.30 -2.96
N LYS A 3 -8.31 3.38 -4.07
CA LYS A 3 -7.37 4.49 -4.32
C LYS A 3 -7.90 5.58 -5.27
N HIS A 4 -9.13 5.48 -5.80
CA HIS A 4 -9.56 6.29 -6.95
C HIS A 4 -10.83 7.14 -6.75
N LEU A 5 -11.28 7.39 -5.52
CA LEU A 5 -12.41 8.30 -5.29
C LEU A 5 -11.98 9.72 -4.94
N ARG A 6 -10.75 9.88 -4.40
CA ARG A 6 -10.25 11.18 -3.93
C ARG A 6 -9.74 12.09 -5.04
N LYS A 7 -9.51 11.58 -6.25
CA LYS A 7 -8.82 12.32 -7.31
C LYS A 7 -9.76 12.92 -8.38
N LEU A 8 -11.07 12.74 -8.26
CA LEU A 8 -12.01 13.12 -9.32
C LEU A 8 -13.22 13.96 -8.88
N PHE A 9 -13.61 13.96 -7.59
CA PHE A 9 -14.80 14.67 -7.15
C PHE A 9 -14.57 15.43 -5.84
N SER A 10 -14.88 16.73 -5.83
CA SER A 10 -14.97 17.51 -4.60
C SER A 10 -16.08 16.95 -3.71
N VAL A 11 -15.89 16.99 -2.39
CA VAL A 11 -16.90 16.55 -1.41
C VAL A 11 -18.23 17.27 -1.66
N ASP A 12 -18.18 18.53 -2.08
CA ASP A 12 -19.35 19.36 -2.36
C ASP A 12 -20.14 18.86 -3.56
N HIS A 13 -19.47 18.39 -4.62
CA HIS A 13 -20.14 17.81 -5.78
C HIS A 13 -20.91 16.53 -5.41
N VAL A 14 -20.37 15.75 -4.47
CA VAL A 14 -21.05 14.55 -3.98
C VAL A 14 -22.27 14.91 -3.13
N LYS A 15 -22.17 15.96 -2.30
CA LYS A 15 -23.30 16.48 -1.51
C LYS A 15 -24.43 16.98 -2.43
N GLU A 16 -24.09 17.75 -3.46
CA GLU A 16 -25.06 18.29 -4.43
C GLU A 16 -25.85 17.17 -5.13
N VAL A 17 -25.16 16.13 -5.64
CA VAL A 17 -25.83 14.99 -6.28
C VAL A 17 -26.73 14.24 -5.29
N PHE A 18 -26.32 14.09 -4.03
CA PHE A 18 -27.16 13.46 -3.01
C PHE A 18 -28.38 14.30 -2.65
N GLN A 19 -28.26 15.63 -2.58
CA GLN A 19 -29.39 16.52 -2.35
C GLN A 19 -30.40 16.43 -3.49
N ARG A 20 -29.96 16.52 -4.76
CA ARG A 20 -30.85 16.38 -5.92
C ARG A 20 -31.55 15.02 -5.95
N TYR A 21 -30.85 13.95 -5.57
CA TYR A 21 -31.45 12.62 -5.45
C TYR A 21 -32.51 12.56 -4.34
N LEU A 22 -32.27 13.18 -3.18
CA LEU A 22 -33.24 13.24 -2.07
C LEU A 22 -34.46 14.11 -2.42
N SER A 23 -34.26 15.20 -3.15
CA SER A 23 -35.31 16.06 -3.72
C SER A 23 -36.07 15.42 -4.88
N ARG A 24 -35.71 14.18 -5.28
CA ARG A 24 -36.29 13.43 -6.41
C ARG A 24 -36.15 14.11 -7.78
N GLU A 25 -35.19 15.01 -7.92
CA GLU A 25 -34.90 15.70 -9.18
C GLU A 25 -34.16 14.82 -10.19
N ILE A 26 -33.42 13.82 -9.69
CA ILE A 26 -32.64 12.90 -10.52
C ILE A 26 -32.89 11.44 -10.14
N ALA A 27 -32.85 10.56 -11.14
CA ALA A 27 -32.91 9.12 -10.93
C ALA A 27 -31.59 8.56 -10.38
N VAL A 28 -31.65 7.37 -9.76
CA VAL A 28 -30.45 6.66 -9.27
C VAL A 28 -29.42 6.49 -10.38
N ASP A 29 -29.86 6.13 -11.59
CA ASP A 29 -28.95 5.85 -12.71
C ASP A 29 -28.22 7.11 -13.18
N GLN A 30 -28.89 8.26 -13.16
CA GLN A 30 -28.28 9.57 -13.44
C GLN A 30 -27.26 9.95 -12.37
N ALA A 31 -27.59 9.75 -11.09
CA ALA A 31 -26.69 10.01 -9.98
C ALA A 31 -25.43 9.12 -10.03
N LEU A 32 -25.58 7.86 -10.45
CA LEU A 32 -24.46 6.93 -10.65
C LEU A 32 -23.57 7.35 -11.82
N ALA A 33 -24.17 7.85 -12.91
CA ALA A 33 -23.43 8.36 -14.07
C ALA A 33 -22.62 9.62 -13.72
N MET A 34 -23.21 10.56 -12.98
CA MET A 34 -22.54 11.79 -12.51
C MET A 34 -21.35 11.47 -11.60
N LEU A 35 -21.55 10.59 -10.61
CA LEU A 35 -20.51 10.25 -9.63
C LEU A 35 -19.53 9.18 -10.12
N LYS A 36 -19.81 8.51 -11.25
CA LYS A 36 -19.03 7.39 -11.80
C LYS A 36 -18.69 6.31 -10.75
N ILE A 37 -19.63 6.01 -9.85
CA ILE A 37 -19.47 5.00 -8.79
C ILE A 37 -20.41 3.82 -8.98
N ARG A 38 -20.06 2.69 -8.36
CA ARG A 38 -20.92 1.51 -8.35
C ARG A 38 -22.13 1.71 -7.43
N ARG A 39 -23.28 1.15 -7.80
CA ARG A 39 -24.55 1.22 -7.03
C ARG A 39 -24.41 0.89 -5.55
N ARG A 40 -23.67 -0.19 -5.21
CA ARG A 40 -23.38 -0.56 -3.81
C ARG A 40 -22.70 0.56 -3.02
N GLN A 41 -21.77 1.25 -3.66
CA GLN A 41 -21.02 2.32 -3.03
C GLN A 41 -21.88 3.59 -2.87
N PHE A 42 -22.72 3.90 -3.87
CA PHE A 42 -23.67 5.00 -3.80
C PHE A 42 -24.58 4.89 -2.58
N PHE A 43 -25.27 3.75 -2.40
CA PHE A 43 -26.16 3.58 -1.24
C PHE A 43 -25.42 3.59 0.10
N LYS A 44 -24.19 3.08 0.14
CA LYS A 44 -23.36 3.16 1.35
C LYS A 44 -23.03 4.61 1.70
N LEU A 45 -22.66 5.44 0.72
CA LEU A 45 -22.37 6.85 0.92
C LEU A 45 -23.63 7.65 1.25
N LEU A 46 -24.75 7.36 0.59
CA LEU A 46 -26.04 7.97 0.87
C LEU A 46 -26.50 7.71 2.31
N LYS A 47 -26.30 6.49 2.81
CA LYS A 47 -26.59 6.15 4.21
C LYS A 47 -25.77 7.02 5.17
N LEU A 48 -24.46 7.15 4.92
CA LEU A 48 -23.57 7.99 5.74
C LEU A 48 -23.98 9.47 5.68
N TYR A 49 -24.37 9.96 4.50
CA TYR A 49 -24.86 11.32 4.30
C TYR A 49 -26.16 11.59 5.06
N ARG A 50 -27.09 10.64 5.09
CA ARG A 50 -28.34 10.73 5.88
C ARG A 50 -28.11 10.77 7.39
N GLU A 51 -27.12 10.03 7.89
CA GLU A 51 -26.82 9.99 9.33
C GLU A 51 -26.16 11.29 9.81
N LYS A 52 -25.25 11.89 9.01
CA LYS A 52 -24.53 13.13 9.35
C LYS A 52 -24.19 13.96 8.10
N PRO A 53 -25.11 14.83 7.62
CA PRO A 53 -24.89 15.62 6.41
C PRO A 53 -23.78 16.69 6.58
N GLU A 54 -23.72 17.35 7.74
CA GLU A 54 -22.73 18.39 8.06
C GLU A 54 -21.30 17.86 8.18
N SER A 55 -21.14 16.68 8.80
CA SER A 55 -19.83 16.03 9.01
C SER A 55 -19.44 15.08 7.88
N PHE A 56 -20.17 15.08 6.75
CA PHE A 56 -19.86 14.20 5.63
C PHE A 56 -18.49 14.56 5.03
N SER A 57 -17.52 13.69 5.28
CA SER A 57 -16.20 13.74 4.66
C SER A 57 -15.88 12.41 4.00
N LEU A 58 -15.33 12.50 2.77
CA LEU A 58 -14.79 11.35 2.03
C LEU A 58 -13.35 11.05 2.42
N ASP A 59 -12.83 11.71 3.45
CA ASP A 59 -11.48 11.51 3.92
C ASP A 59 -11.33 10.14 4.56
N TYR A 60 -10.80 9.22 3.78
CA TYR A 60 -10.24 7.98 4.30
C TYR A 60 -9.00 8.30 5.13
N THR A 61 -9.20 8.59 6.41
CA THR A 61 -8.14 8.61 7.41
C THR A 61 -7.85 7.17 7.81
N ARG A 62 -6.64 6.68 7.49
CA ARG A 62 -6.18 5.40 8.03
C ARG A 62 -6.02 5.57 9.53
N LYS A 63 -6.91 4.98 10.33
CA LYS A 63 -6.88 5.04 11.81
C LYS A 63 -5.60 4.47 12.42
N ALA A 64 -4.89 3.60 11.70
CA ALA A 64 -3.61 3.06 12.14
C ALA A 64 -2.56 3.16 11.03
N PRO A 65 -1.31 3.54 11.37
CA PRO A 65 -0.21 3.36 10.43
C PRO A 65 -0.12 1.88 10.04
N PRO A 66 0.25 1.55 8.79
CA PRO A 66 0.49 0.16 8.41
C PRO A 66 1.47 -0.46 9.39
N ARG A 67 1.19 -1.70 9.83
CA ARG A 67 1.93 -2.47 10.84
C ARG A 67 3.42 -2.15 10.73
N LYS A 68 3.91 -1.28 11.63
CA LYS A 68 5.31 -0.85 11.61
C LYS A 68 6.14 -2.01 12.14
N ILE A 69 7.23 -2.30 11.45
CA ILE A 69 8.24 -3.22 11.96
C ILE A 69 8.90 -2.50 13.12
N ASP A 70 9.08 -3.22 14.22
CA ASP A 70 9.78 -2.69 15.38
C ASP A 70 11.20 -2.22 15.01
N ALA A 71 11.66 -1.13 15.62
CA ALA A 71 12.96 -0.52 15.30
C ALA A 71 14.11 -1.52 15.51
N LYS A 72 13.99 -2.39 16.52
CA LYS A 72 14.97 -3.46 16.78
C LYS A 72 15.02 -4.49 15.66
N ALA A 73 13.86 -4.87 15.12
CA ALA A 73 13.78 -5.77 13.97
C ALA A 73 14.37 -5.13 12.71
N GLU A 74 14.13 -3.83 12.49
CA GLU A 74 14.70 -3.07 11.38
C GLU A 74 16.24 -3.01 11.43
N ALA A 75 16.81 -2.77 12.62
CA ALA A 75 18.25 -2.74 12.82
C ALA A 75 18.90 -4.11 12.52
N LYS A 76 18.26 -5.20 12.97
CA LYS A 76 18.72 -6.58 12.71
C LYS A 76 18.67 -6.95 11.22
N ILE A 77 17.59 -6.58 10.52
CA ILE A 77 17.49 -6.78 9.06
C ILE A 77 18.63 -6.03 8.36
N THR A 78 18.91 -4.79 8.76
CA THR A 78 19.98 -3.97 8.19
C THR A 78 21.35 -4.61 8.43
N GLN A 79 21.60 -5.12 9.63
CA GLN A 79 22.86 -5.75 10.00
C GLN A 79 23.13 -7.01 9.18
N GLU A 80 22.15 -7.91 9.06
CA GLU A 80 22.34 -9.15 8.28
C GLU A 80 22.46 -8.87 6.78
N LEU A 81 21.75 -7.89 6.24
CA LEU A 81 21.92 -7.46 4.85
C LEU A 81 23.33 -6.90 4.56
N LYS A 82 23.94 -6.17 5.51
CA LYS A 82 25.31 -5.66 5.36
C LYS A 82 26.33 -6.80 5.33
N LYS A 83 26.23 -7.77 6.24
CA LYS A 83 27.11 -8.96 6.26
C LYS A 83 27.03 -9.73 4.95
N GLU A 84 25.82 -9.97 4.46
CA GLU A 84 25.61 -10.63 3.17
C GLU A 84 26.27 -9.84 2.02
N THR A 85 26.20 -8.51 2.07
CA THR A 85 26.83 -7.63 1.08
C THR A 85 28.35 -7.70 1.12
N GLU A 86 28.95 -7.78 2.31
CA GLU A 86 30.40 -7.94 2.48
C GLU A 86 30.87 -9.27 1.89
N ILE A 87 30.15 -10.36 2.17
CA ILE A 87 30.43 -11.70 1.63
C ILE A 87 30.36 -11.73 0.11
N ILE A 88 29.40 -11.04 -0.51
CA ILE A 88 29.23 -10.98 -1.97
C ILE A 88 30.26 -10.05 -2.62
N ARG A 89 30.75 -9.04 -1.91
CA ARG A 89 31.79 -8.12 -2.39
C ARG A 89 33.20 -8.72 -2.32
N ASP A 90 33.39 -9.75 -1.50
CA ASP A 90 34.66 -10.46 -1.44
C ASP A 90 34.97 -11.14 -2.79
N LYS A 91 36.10 -10.76 -3.40
CA LYS A 91 36.57 -11.28 -4.69
C LYS A 91 36.90 -12.78 -4.63
N ARG A 92 37.12 -13.34 -3.44
CA ARG A 92 37.40 -14.77 -3.22
C ARG A 92 36.13 -15.61 -3.17
N ASN A 93 34.96 -15.00 -3.03
CA ASN A 93 33.71 -15.73 -2.99
C ASN A 93 33.18 -15.99 -4.41
N PRO A 94 32.91 -17.25 -4.81
CA PRO A 94 32.28 -17.55 -6.09
C PRO A 94 30.82 -17.08 -6.15
N VAL A 95 30.16 -16.84 -5.01
CA VAL A 95 28.75 -16.43 -4.96
C VAL A 95 28.61 -14.92 -5.10
N ARG A 96 28.04 -14.48 -6.23
CA ARG A 96 27.80 -13.05 -6.53
C ARG A 96 26.35 -12.58 -6.34
N PHE A 97 25.44 -13.47 -5.93
CA PHE A 97 24.02 -13.19 -5.81
C PHE A 97 23.56 -13.14 -4.35
N TYR A 98 22.71 -12.16 -4.02
CA TYR A 98 22.06 -12.07 -2.71
C TYR A 98 21.06 -13.21 -2.48
N ASN A 99 21.24 -13.97 -1.40
CA ASN A 99 20.28 -14.99 -0.98
C ASN A 99 19.37 -14.46 0.13
N TYR A 100 18.25 -13.85 -0.25
CA TYR A 100 17.28 -13.30 0.72
C TYR A 100 16.53 -14.37 1.53
N SER A 101 16.45 -15.61 1.03
CA SER A 101 15.89 -16.74 1.77
C SER A 101 16.78 -17.12 2.95
N TYR A 102 18.10 -17.13 2.73
CA TYR A 102 19.08 -17.34 3.79
C TYR A 102 19.03 -16.24 4.86
N VAL A 103 19.00 -14.97 4.45
CA VAL A 103 18.85 -13.84 5.38
C VAL A 103 17.56 -13.95 6.20
N LYS A 104 16.45 -14.39 5.57
CA LYS A 104 15.19 -14.63 6.28
C LYS A 104 15.34 -15.71 7.34
N GLU A 105 15.96 -16.83 7.01
CA GLU A 105 16.18 -17.91 7.99
C GLU A 105 17.05 -17.46 9.16
N ILE A 106 18.11 -16.69 8.93
CA ILE A 106 18.94 -16.13 10.01
C ILE A 106 18.11 -15.20 10.90
N LEU A 107 17.29 -14.34 10.30
CA LEU A 107 16.43 -13.42 11.05
C LEU A 107 15.42 -14.18 11.93
N GLU A 108 14.88 -15.30 11.44
CA GLU A 108 13.96 -16.14 12.19
C GLU A 108 14.67 -16.96 13.28
N LYS A 109 15.78 -17.64 12.95
CA LYS A 109 16.51 -18.54 13.85
C LYS A 109 17.34 -17.78 14.90
N LYS A 110 18.18 -16.84 14.47
CA LYS A 110 19.13 -16.13 15.35
C LYS A 110 18.47 -14.95 16.06
N HIS A 111 17.63 -14.22 15.35
CA HIS A 111 17.09 -12.95 15.82
C HIS A 111 15.67 -13.02 16.36
N LYS A 112 14.97 -14.16 16.18
CA LYS A 112 13.55 -14.38 16.49
C LYS A 112 12.64 -13.32 15.85
N VAL A 113 13.06 -12.76 14.72
CA VAL A 113 12.33 -11.74 13.96
C VAL A 113 11.67 -12.40 12.76
N ARG A 114 10.35 -12.58 12.83
CA ARG A 114 9.56 -13.10 11.72
C ARG A 114 9.22 -11.97 10.75
N VAL A 115 9.83 -12.00 9.57
CA VAL A 115 9.58 -11.03 8.49
C VAL A 115 9.41 -11.74 7.14
N SER A 116 8.56 -11.16 6.29
CA SER A 116 8.30 -11.68 4.97
C SER A 116 9.44 -11.33 4.00
N LEU A 117 9.71 -12.19 3.01
CA LEU A 117 10.72 -11.91 1.97
C LEU A 117 10.55 -10.55 1.27
N PRO A 118 9.32 -10.14 0.87
CA PRO A 118 9.11 -8.82 0.26
C PRO A 118 9.55 -7.67 1.15
N THR A 119 9.47 -7.85 2.47
CA THR A 119 9.92 -6.85 3.44
C THR A 119 11.44 -6.70 3.41
N ILE A 120 12.17 -7.82 3.46
CA ILE A 120 13.64 -7.84 3.40
C ILE A 120 14.11 -7.22 2.08
N ILE A 121 13.52 -7.64 0.94
CA ILE A 121 13.83 -7.11 -0.39
C ILE A 121 13.58 -5.59 -0.45
N ARG A 122 12.46 -5.12 0.12
CA ARG A 122 12.16 -3.68 0.16
C ARG A 122 13.20 -2.90 0.96
N ARG A 123 13.71 -3.45 2.06
CA ARG A 123 14.78 -2.81 2.85
C ARG A 123 16.11 -2.82 2.11
N ALA A 124 16.48 -3.94 1.46
CA ALA A 124 17.68 -4.04 0.63
C ALA A 124 17.66 -3.01 -0.52
N LYS A 125 16.52 -2.88 -1.22
CA LYS A 125 16.29 -1.83 -2.24
C LYS A 125 16.48 -0.43 -1.70
N LYS A 126 15.96 -0.12 -0.51
CA LYS A 126 16.12 1.19 0.13
C LYS A 126 17.58 1.50 0.45
N MET A 127 18.40 0.49 0.71
CA MET A 127 19.83 0.63 1.00
C MET A 127 20.72 0.61 -0.26
N GLY A 128 20.14 0.44 -1.45
CA GLY A 128 20.91 0.28 -2.69
C GLY A 128 21.62 -1.08 -2.83
N ILE A 129 21.31 -2.04 -1.96
CA ILE A 129 21.87 -3.39 -1.95
C ILE A 129 20.97 -4.26 -2.84
N THR A 130 21.16 -4.17 -4.15
CA THR A 130 20.39 -4.94 -5.12
C THR A 130 21.28 -5.50 -6.21
N ASN A 131 21.00 -6.73 -6.63
CA ASN A 131 21.56 -7.27 -7.87
C ASN A 131 21.10 -6.39 -9.05
N ARG A 132 22.07 -5.83 -9.78
CA ARG A 132 21.84 -5.02 -10.99
C ARG A 132 21.00 -5.75 -12.06
N SER A 133 20.90 -7.08 -12.01
CA SER A 133 20.13 -7.90 -12.96
C SER A 133 18.60 -7.83 -12.81
N GLN A 134 18.04 -7.22 -11.76
CA GLN A 134 16.59 -7.02 -11.62
C GLN A 134 16.09 -5.60 -11.92
N LEU A 135 16.97 -4.69 -12.37
CA LEU A 135 16.58 -3.33 -12.79
C LEU A 135 15.73 -3.31 -14.07
N ALA A 136 15.66 -4.42 -14.82
CA ALA A 136 14.96 -4.52 -16.11
C ALA A 136 13.70 -5.39 -16.10
N ARG A 137 13.01 -5.54 -14.96
CA ARG A 137 11.60 -5.95 -15.01
C ARG A 137 10.74 -4.75 -14.64
N PRO A 138 10.21 -4.00 -15.64
CA PRO A 138 9.09 -3.12 -15.35
C PRO A 138 8.07 -3.95 -14.58
N MET A 139 7.56 -3.41 -13.49
CA MET A 139 6.41 -4.03 -12.83
C MET A 139 5.31 -4.04 -13.88
N THR A 140 5.11 -5.17 -14.56
CA THR A 140 4.01 -5.33 -15.50
C THR A 140 2.77 -5.02 -14.71
N GLY A 141 2.09 -3.97 -15.16
CA GLY A 141 0.87 -3.49 -14.56
C GLY A 141 -0.06 -4.67 -14.38
N ARG A 142 -0.56 -4.85 -13.16
CA ARG A 142 -1.85 -5.49 -13.00
C ARG A 142 -2.87 -4.49 -13.52
N SER A 143 -3.20 -4.62 -14.80
CA SER A 143 -4.50 -4.24 -15.34
C SER A 143 -5.42 -5.44 -15.22
#